data_AF-A0A7W5FMK8-F1
#
_entry.id   AF-A0A7W5FMK8-F1
#
_cell.length_a   1.000
_cell.length_b   1.000
_cell.length_c   1.000
_cell.angle_alpha   90.00
_cell.angle_beta   90.00
_cell.angle_gamma   90.00
#
_symmetry.space_group_name_H-M   'P 1'
#
loop_
_entity.id
_entity.type
_entity.pdbx_description
1 polymer ?
#
loop_
_entity_poly.entity_id
_entity_poly.type
_entity_poly.pdbx_seq_one_letter_code
_entity_poly.pdbx_strand_id
1 'polypeptide(L)'
;MSKLYKGYAICIMTAICCLISFTTSSAHELPDSKSEEVDQRVQELEKRLNRLEPPEPTTIIKSPEELEAENGYPSGTVPIPSVITSGSPIQFKSIYSDPNYKRPVYQENWHSTYWGGRWSYMPARIQYALHRLFTTYDIGISNELNFKQNVGIDFPMFQNSTDLDLYLVVFQTAITAVYTRGNQIVLVGNPKRYGAEVITIKTGDLRPSDRNQLLLIQLATPNGDELDYSLINYEPPDFWSNQEKTRKKK
;
A
#
# COMPACT_ATOMS: atom_id res chain seq x y z
N MET A 1 30.27 -3.65 -95.52
CA MET A 1 29.31 -3.37 -94.45
C MET A 1 29.68 -4.18 -93.20
N SER A 2 30.65 -3.74 -92.38
CA SER A 2 31.09 -4.52 -91.21
C SER A 2 31.94 -3.74 -90.19
N LYS A 3 31.73 -2.42 -90.01
CA LYS A 3 32.48 -1.64 -88.99
C LYS A 3 31.64 -0.57 -88.28
N LEU A 4 30.34 -0.80 -88.08
CA LEU A 4 29.46 0.15 -87.36
C LEU A 4 28.71 -0.43 -86.15
N TYR A 5 28.95 -1.70 -85.78
CA TYR A 5 28.17 -2.39 -84.74
C TYR A 5 28.96 -2.73 -83.44
N LYS A 6 30.23 -2.33 -83.33
CA LYS A 6 31.06 -2.62 -82.14
C LYS A 6 31.23 -1.45 -81.15
N GLY A 7 30.81 -0.23 -81.51
CA GLY A 7 30.88 0.93 -80.62
C GLY A 7 29.68 1.09 -79.67
N TYR A 8 28.51 0.58 -80.04
CA TYR A 8 27.27 0.78 -79.28
C TYR A 8 27.07 -0.22 -78.13
N ALA A 9 27.74 -1.37 -78.15
CA ALA A 9 27.61 -2.38 -77.08
C ALA A 9 28.40 -2.01 -75.81
N ILE A 10 29.40 -1.14 -75.89
CA ILE A 10 30.26 -0.76 -74.75
C ILE A 10 29.68 0.43 -73.97
N CYS A 11 28.91 1.31 -74.62
CA CYS A 11 28.28 2.46 -73.94
C CYS A 11 27.00 2.10 -73.16
N ILE A 12 26.33 0.99 -73.46
CA ILE A 12 25.10 0.60 -72.76
C ILE A 12 25.39 -0.18 -71.46
N MET A 13 26.51 -0.90 -71.38
CA MET A 13 26.92 -1.62 -70.15
C MET A 13 27.47 -0.71 -69.05
N THR A 14 28.05 0.45 -69.40
CA THR A 14 28.56 1.42 -68.40
C THR A 14 27.45 2.26 -67.77
N ALA A 15 26.34 2.47 -68.47
CA ALA A 15 25.16 3.16 -67.93
C ALA A 15 24.37 2.30 -66.92
N ILE A 16 24.38 0.97 -67.08
CA ILE A 16 23.67 0.05 -66.15
C ILE A 16 24.47 -0.16 -64.85
N CYS A 17 25.80 -0.15 -64.88
CA CYS A 17 26.59 -0.18 -63.64
C CYS A 17 26.50 1.11 -62.80
N CYS A 18 26.27 2.28 -63.41
CA CYS A 18 26.09 3.51 -62.64
C CYS A 18 24.69 3.68 -62.03
N LEU A 19 23.68 2.94 -62.53
CA LEU A 19 22.33 2.96 -61.97
C LEU A 19 22.11 1.92 -60.85
N ILE A 20 22.99 0.92 -60.72
CA ILE A 20 22.94 -0.05 -59.61
C ILE A 20 23.82 0.38 -58.43
N SER A 21 24.74 1.33 -58.62
CA SER A 21 25.57 1.87 -57.52
C SER A 21 24.99 3.08 -56.78
N PHE A 22 23.77 3.54 -57.11
CA PHE A 22 23.15 4.71 -56.49
C PHE A 22 21.85 4.45 -55.70
N THR A 23 21.52 3.20 -55.38
CA THR A 23 20.37 2.87 -54.49
C THR A 23 20.75 2.16 -53.19
N THR A 24 22.02 2.20 -52.78
CA THR A 24 22.44 1.78 -51.43
C THR A 24 23.30 2.85 -50.79
N SER A 25 22.84 4.10 -50.79
CA SER A 25 23.41 5.16 -49.97
C SER A 25 22.30 6.09 -49.51
N SER A 26 21.52 5.56 -48.57
CA SER A 26 20.69 6.26 -47.59
C SER A 26 19.76 5.22 -46.94
N ALA A 27 20.33 4.12 -46.44
CA ALA A 27 19.84 3.67 -45.15
C ALA A 27 20.33 4.78 -44.20
N HIS A 28 19.44 5.71 -43.89
CA HIS A 28 19.69 6.70 -42.86
C HIS A 28 19.88 5.85 -41.60
N GLU A 29 21.13 5.57 -41.23
CA GLU A 29 21.44 5.07 -39.88
C GLU A 29 20.75 6.07 -38.96
N LEU A 30 19.69 5.60 -38.30
CA LEU A 30 19.10 6.33 -37.19
C LEU A 30 20.27 6.57 -36.23
N PRO A 31 20.56 7.82 -35.86
CA PRO A 31 21.72 8.11 -35.02
C PRO A 31 21.63 7.23 -33.77
N ASP A 32 22.72 6.54 -33.42
CA ASP A 32 22.81 5.61 -32.27
C ASP A 32 22.20 6.20 -30.99
N SER A 33 22.26 7.53 -30.84
CA SER A 33 21.62 8.27 -29.74
C SER A 33 20.11 8.03 -29.59
N LYS A 34 19.38 7.81 -30.70
CA LYS A 34 17.94 7.49 -30.68
C LYS A 34 17.69 6.04 -30.27
N SER A 35 18.60 5.12 -30.60
CA SER A 35 18.49 3.73 -30.18
C SER A 35 18.72 3.61 -28.67
N GLU A 36 19.76 4.26 -28.15
CA GLU A 36 20.06 4.29 -26.71
C GLU A 36 18.94 4.94 -25.88
N GLU A 37 18.34 6.04 -26.37
CA GLU A 37 17.21 6.70 -25.72
C GLU A 37 15.98 5.79 -25.65
N VAL A 38 15.70 5.04 -26.73
CA VAL A 38 14.59 4.08 -26.78
C VAL A 38 14.83 2.93 -25.80
N ASP A 39 16.04 2.37 -25.76
CA ASP A 39 16.37 1.27 -24.85
C ASP A 39 16.26 1.69 -23.39
N GLN A 40 16.72 2.89 -23.04
CA GLN A 40 16.55 3.46 -21.70
C GLN A 40 15.07 3.63 -21.35
N ARG A 41 14.25 4.08 -22.31
CA ARG A 41 12.82 4.27 -22.09
C ARG A 41 12.09 2.94 -21.88
N VAL A 42 12.44 1.91 -22.63
CA VAL A 42 11.89 0.56 -22.46
C VAL A 42 12.21 0.03 -21.06
N GLN A 43 13.48 0.12 -20.63
CA GLN A 43 13.88 -0.30 -19.29
C GLN A 43 13.17 0.47 -18.18
N GLU A 44 12.95 1.77 -18.35
CA GLU A 44 12.19 2.59 -17.39
C GLU A 44 10.73 2.12 -17.29
N LEU A 45 10.09 1.84 -18.43
CA LEU A 45 8.71 1.37 -18.50
C LEU A 45 8.56 -0.03 -17.90
N GLU A 46 9.48 -0.95 -18.18
CA GLU A 46 9.51 -2.28 -17.56
C GLU A 46 9.65 -2.18 -16.04
N LYS A 47 10.60 -1.36 -15.56
CA LYS A 47 10.74 -1.09 -14.12
C LYS A 47 9.48 -0.50 -13.52
N ARG A 48 8.76 0.34 -14.26
CA ARG A 48 7.50 0.95 -13.80
C ARG A 48 6.37 -0.09 -13.75
N LEU A 49 6.27 -0.96 -14.74
CA LEU A 49 5.29 -2.03 -14.79
C LEU A 49 5.49 -3.03 -13.64
N ASN A 50 6.75 -3.43 -13.40
CA ASN A 50 7.13 -4.33 -12.30
C ASN A 50 6.82 -3.79 -10.90
N ARG A 51 6.54 -2.48 -10.76
CA ARG A 51 6.10 -1.86 -9.50
C ARG A 51 4.58 -1.80 -9.35
N LEU A 52 3.85 -1.92 -10.46
CA LEU A 52 2.39 -1.81 -10.49
C LEU A 52 1.72 -3.15 -10.23
N GLU A 53 2.26 -4.24 -10.76
CA GLU A 53 1.61 -5.54 -10.74
C GLU A 53 2.62 -6.69 -10.53
N PRO A 54 2.15 -7.89 -10.14
CA PRO A 54 2.99 -9.08 -10.11
C PRO A 54 3.65 -9.33 -11.48
N PRO A 55 4.86 -9.92 -11.52
CA PRO A 55 5.57 -10.16 -12.77
C PRO A 55 4.84 -11.11 -13.73
N GLU A 56 3.96 -11.96 -13.21
CA GLU A 56 3.16 -12.90 -13.98
C GLU A 56 1.69 -12.82 -13.54
N PRO A 57 0.72 -13.06 -14.44
CA PRO A 57 -0.70 -13.11 -14.06
C PRO A 57 -0.96 -14.18 -13.00
N THR A 58 -1.31 -13.75 -11.80
CA THR A 58 -1.51 -14.63 -10.65
C THR A 58 -2.70 -14.20 -9.81
N THR A 59 -3.35 -15.18 -9.17
CA THR A 59 -4.43 -14.94 -8.22
C THR A 59 -3.83 -14.80 -6.82
N ILE A 60 -3.96 -13.62 -6.22
CA ILE A 60 -3.56 -13.36 -4.84
C ILE A 60 -4.80 -13.50 -3.95
N ILE A 61 -4.82 -14.53 -3.10
CA ILE A 61 -5.92 -14.77 -2.14
C ILE A 61 -5.68 -14.01 -0.84
N LYS A 62 -4.43 -13.96 -0.40
CA LYS A 62 -3.99 -13.26 0.82
C LYS A 62 -2.77 -12.41 0.50
N SER A 63 -2.77 -11.21 1.04
CA SER A 63 -1.61 -10.32 1.04
C SER A 63 -0.44 -10.90 1.85
N PRO A 64 0.80 -10.46 1.59
CA PRO A 64 1.94 -10.80 2.44
C PRO A 64 1.67 -10.52 3.92
N GLU A 65 1.06 -9.37 4.23
CA GLU A 65 0.73 -8.97 5.59
C GLU A 65 -0.27 -9.94 6.26
N GLU A 66 -1.27 -10.41 5.52
CA GLU A 66 -2.21 -11.42 6.03
C GLU A 66 -1.53 -12.77 6.28
N LEU A 67 -0.63 -13.20 5.37
CA LEU A 67 0.12 -14.44 5.52
C LEU A 67 1.05 -14.40 6.73
N GLU A 68 1.73 -13.27 6.97
CA GLU A 68 2.56 -13.06 8.16
C GLU A 68 1.72 -13.13 9.44
N ALA A 69 0.49 -12.60 9.40
CA ALA A 69 -0.42 -12.57 10.53
C ALA A 69 -1.02 -13.95 10.89
N GLU A 70 -1.07 -14.92 9.98
CA GLU A 70 -1.69 -16.24 10.25
C GLU A 70 -1.09 -16.96 11.45
N ASN A 71 0.23 -16.88 11.60
CA ASN A 71 0.95 -17.57 12.69
C ASN A 71 0.72 -16.92 14.06
N GLY A 72 0.31 -15.66 14.08
CA GLY A 72 0.09 -14.89 15.29
C GLY A 72 -1.39 -14.75 15.68
N TYR A 73 -2.31 -15.35 14.93
CA TYR A 73 -3.74 -15.18 15.16
C TYR A 73 -4.14 -15.63 16.58
N PRO A 74 -4.96 -14.85 17.32
CA PRO A 74 -5.29 -15.18 18.70
C PRO A 74 -6.19 -16.43 18.79
N SER A 75 -5.83 -17.38 19.66
CA SER A 75 -6.54 -18.66 19.79
C SER A 75 -7.76 -18.61 20.75
N GLY A 76 -7.90 -17.53 21.53
CA GLY A 76 -8.92 -17.36 22.57
C GLY A 76 -10.10 -16.44 22.21
N THR A 77 -10.35 -16.21 20.91
CA THR A 77 -11.41 -15.30 20.47
C THR A 77 -12.80 -15.85 20.78
N VAL A 78 -13.73 -14.97 21.17
CA VAL A 78 -15.13 -15.30 21.40
C VAL A 78 -16.02 -14.56 20.39
N PRO A 79 -17.31 -14.92 20.23
CA PRO A 79 -18.21 -14.15 19.36
C PRO A 79 -18.28 -12.68 19.76
N ILE A 80 -18.35 -11.78 18.77
CA ILE A 80 -18.44 -10.32 18.96
C ILE A 80 -19.53 -9.93 19.99
N PRO A 81 -20.77 -10.45 19.94
CA PRO A 81 -21.79 -10.13 20.95
C PRO A 81 -21.36 -10.45 22.39
N SER A 82 -20.56 -11.51 22.58
CA SER A 82 -20.01 -11.86 23.89
C SER A 82 -18.98 -10.83 24.37
N VAL A 83 -18.16 -10.27 23.48
CA VAL A 83 -17.22 -9.19 23.82
C VAL A 83 -17.98 -7.92 24.18
N ILE A 84 -19.04 -7.56 23.43
CA ILE A 84 -19.85 -6.36 23.70
C ILE A 84 -20.56 -6.46 25.07
N THR A 85 -21.07 -7.64 25.42
CA THR A 85 -21.86 -7.84 26.64
C THR A 85 -21.03 -8.07 27.91
N SER A 86 -19.88 -8.73 27.79
CA SER A 86 -19.07 -9.18 28.94
C SER A 86 -17.61 -8.73 28.91
N GLY A 87 -17.18 -8.07 27.83
CA GLY A 87 -15.85 -7.47 27.73
C GLY A 87 -15.73 -6.22 28.58
N SER A 88 -14.48 -5.80 28.80
CA SER A 88 -14.19 -4.56 29.52
C SER A 88 -14.33 -3.38 28.57
N PRO A 89 -15.10 -2.34 28.92
CA PRO A 89 -15.18 -1.13 28.11
C PRO A 89 -13.84 -0.40 28.18
N ILE A 90 -13.38 0.10 27.03
CA ILE A 90 -12.19 0.95 26.93
C ILE A 90 -12.61 2.36 26.55
N GLN A 91 -12.06 3.35 27.26
CA GLN A 91 -12.21 4.75 26.87
C GLN A 91 -11.35 5.03 25.64
N PHE A 92 -11.92 5.73 24.67
CA PHE A 92 -11.20 6.17 23.48
C PHE A 92 -11.33 7.69 23.29
N LYS A 93 -10.40 8.27 22.55
CA LYS A 93 -10.45 9.68 22.17
C LYS A 93 -10.56 9.82 20.66
N SER A 94 -11.55 10.55 20.18
CA SER A 94 -11.60 10.97 18.77
C SER A 94 -10.60 12.11 18.55
N ILE A 95 -9.62 11.91 17.68
CA ILE A 95 -8.56 12.89 17.35
C ILE A 95 -8.74 13.49 15.96
N TYR A 96 -9.55 12.84 15.13
CA TYR A 96 -9.96 13.31 13.82
C TYR A 96 -11.38 12.79 13.55
N SER A 97 -12.27 13.66 13.10
CA SER A 97 -13.62 13.28 12.71
C SER A 97 -14.08 14.19 11.58
N ASP A 98 -14.28 13.61 10.40
CA ASP A 98 -14.93 14.27 9.27
C ASP A 98 -16.08 13.39 8.80
N PRO A 99 -17.34 13.71 9.16
CA PRO A 99 -18.51 12.92 8.77
C PRO A 99 -18.82 13.00 7.27
N ASN A 100 -18.25 13.98 6.56
CA ASN A 100 -18.47 14.20 5.13
C ASN A 100 -17.30 13.70 4.27
N TYR A 101 -16.26 13.14 4.89
CA TYR A 101 -15.09 12.63 4.19
C TYR A 101 -15.49 11.60 3.14
N LYS A 102 -15.07 11.85 1.91
CA LYS A 102 -15.23 10.92 0.79
C LYS A 102 -13.87 10.31 0.51
N ARG A 103 -13.75 9.01 0.79
CA ARG A 103 -12.53 8.27 0.46
C ARG A 103 -12.28 8.35 -1.04
N PRO A 104 -11.12 8.89 -1.48
CA PRO A 104 -10.84 9.00 -2.90
C PRO A 104 -10.61 7.60 -3.50
N VAL A 105 -11.05 7.43 -4.74
CA VAL A 105 -10.77 6.21 -5.54
C VAL A 105 -9.30 6.18 -5.97
N TYR A 106 -8.67 7.36 -6.05
CA TYR A 106 -7.28 7.53 -6.45
C TYR A 106 -6.65 8.74 -5.77
N GLN A 107 -5.40 8.63 -5.34
CA GLN A 107 -4.59 9.74 -4.87
C GLN A 107 -3.32 9.90 -5.70
N GLU A 108 -2.85 11.13 -5.83
CA GLU A 108 -1.65 11.47 -6.61
C GLU A 108 -0.43 10.67 -6.16
N ASN A 109 -0.28 10.46 -4.85
CA ASN A 109 0.83 9.70 -4.27
C ASN A 109 0.82 8.20 -4.62
N TRP A 110 -0.30 7.67 -5.13
CA TRP A 110 -0.40 6.31 -5.65
C TRP A 110 0.04 6.19 -7.11
N HIS A 111 0.40 7.30 -7.76
CA HIS A 111 0.94 7.26 -9.12
C HIS A 111 2.32 6.60 -9.15
N SER A 112 2.57 5.78 -10.17
CA SER A 112 3.81 4.99 -10.30
C SER A 112 5.08 5.81 -10.60
N THR A 113 4.94 7.12 -10.80
CA THR A 113 6.07 8.06 -10.86
C THR A 113 6.25 8.85 -9.56
N TYR A 114 5.24 8.89 -8.69
CA TYR A 114 5.34 9.58 -7.42
C TYR A 114 6.25 8.79 -6.48
N TRP A 115 7.36 9.39 -6.04
CA TRP A 115 8.34 8.74 -5.15
C TRP A 115 8.79 7.35 -5.65
N GLY A 116 8.96 7.22 -6.96
CA GLY A 116 9.37 5.97 -7.58
C GLY A 116 8.31 4.86 -7.49
N GLY A 117 7.02 5.18 -7.27
CA GLY A 117 5.93 4.21 -7.22
C GLY A 117 5.85 3.43 -5.91
N ARG A 118 6.38 3.98 -4.81
CA ARG A 118 6.38 3.33 -3.49
C ARG A 118 5.01 2.84 -3.01
N TRP A 119 3.94 3.52 -3.41
CA TRP A 119 2.55 3.20 -3.03
C TRP A 119 1.67 2.87 -4.23
N SER A 120 2.26 2.53 -5.38
CA SER A 120 1.51 2.28 -6.63
C SER A 120 1.14 0.82 -6.88
N TYR A 121 1.58 -0.11 -6.03
CA TYR A 121 1.33 -1.53 -6.22
C TYR A 121 -0.17 -1.85 -6.16
N MET A 122 -0.73 -2.31 -7.28
CA MET A 122 -2.17 -2.44 -7.49
C MET A 122 -2.83 -3.44 -6.54
N PRO A 123 -2.30 -4.64 -6.27
CA PRO A 123 -2.90 -5.56 -5.30
C PRO A 123 -3.05 -4.94 -3.91
N ALA A 124 -2.05 -4.18 -3.45
CA ALA A 124 -2.16 -3.44 -2.19
C ALA A 124 -3.25 -2.35 -2.26
N ARG A 125 -3.38 -1.61 -3.37
CA ARG A 125 -4.46 -0.61 -3.51
C ARG A 125 -5.85 -1.26 -3.44
N ILE A 126 -6.02 -2.42 -4.07
CA ILE A 126 -7.27 -3.18 -4.04
C ILE A 126 -7.57 -3.65 -2.61
N GLN A 127 -6.59 -4.26 -1.93
CA GLN A 127 -6.75 -4.70 -0.55
C GLN A 127 -7.16 -3.55 0.37
N TYR A 128 -6.45 -2.42 0.33
CA TYR A 128 -6.80 -1.25 1.14
C TYR A 128 -8.20 -0.71 0.81
N ALA A 129 -8.68 -0.83 -0.44
CA ALA A 129 -10.03 -0.42 -0.81
C ALA A 129 -11.13 -1.34 -0.23
N LEU A 130 -10.82 -2.60 0.07
CA LEU A 130 -11.74 -3.56 0.69
C LEU A 130 -11.94 -3.32 2.20
N HIS A 131 -10.92 -2.76 2.86
CA HIS A 131 -10.96 -2.49 4.30
C HIS A 131 -11.50 -1.10 4.64
N ARG A 132 -12.16 -1.03 5.79
CA ARG A 132 -12.70 0.16 6.47
C ARG A 132 -11.99 0.44 7.79
N LEU A 133 -11.29 -0.53 8.36
CA LEU A 133 -10.56 -0.43 9.61
C LEU A 133 -9.06 -0.59 9.36
N PHE A 134 -8.27 0.34 9.86
CA PHE A 134 -6.82 0.27 9.83
C PHE A 134 -6.26 0.62 11.21
N THR A 135 -5.19 -0.07 11.61
CA THR A 135 -4.62 0.08 12.94
C THR A 135 -3.12 0.32 12.87
N THR A 136 -2.60 1.16 13.76
CA THR A 136 -1.18 1.45 13.83
C THR A 136 -0.80 2.03 15.20
N TYR A 137 0.47 1.90 15.58
CA TYR A 137 1.02 2.63 16.72
C TYR A 137 1.81 3.84 16.22
N ASP A 138 2.06 4.81 17.08
CA ASP A 138 2.89 5.99 16.81
C ASP A 138 4.39 5.70 16.63
N ILE A 139 4.77 4.47 16.30
CA ILE A 139 6.16 3.96 16.25
C ILE A 139 6.84 4.25 14.90
N GLY A 140 7.65 5.29 14.90
CA GLY A 140 8.60 5.59 13.83
C GLY A 140 8.00 6.39 12.66
N ILE A 141 8.65 7.51 12.32
CA ILE A 141 8.17 8.46 11.31
C ILE A 141 8.00 7.82 9.92
N SER A 142 8.90 6.90 9.55
CA SER A 142 8.78 6.19 8.26
C SER A 142 7.55 5.29 8.19
N ASN A 143 7.17 4.67 9.31
CA ASN A 143 6.00 3.81 9.39
C ASN A 143 4.72 4.64 9.34
N GLU A 144 4.67 5.73 10.09
CA GLU A 144 3.57 6.70 10.03
C GLU A 144 3.35 7.20 8.60
N LEU A 145 4.43 7.62 7.91
CA LEU A 145 4.35 8.08 6.54
C LEU A 145 3.79 6.97 5.63
N ASN A 146 4.33 5.75 5.70
CA ASN A 146 3.81 4.65 4.87
C ASN A 146 2.35 4.35 5.16
N PHE A 147 1.96 4.33 6.43
CA PHE A 147 0.59 4.07 6.85
C PHE A 147 -0.37 5.10 6.26
N LYS A 148 -0.12 6.40 6.50
CA LYS A 148 -0.98 7.48 6.01
C LYS A 148 -1.08 7.50 4.48
N GLN A 149 0.05 7.31 3.80
CA GLN A 149 0.10 7.29 2.33
C GLN A 149 -0.64 6.07 1.76
N ASN A 150 -0.56 4.91 2.43
CA ASN A 150 -1.28 3.72 2.03
C ASN A 150 -2.79 3.84 2.25
N VAL A 151 -3.20 4.28 3.45
CA VAL A 151 -4.61 4.43 3.85
C VAL A 151 -5.29 5.56 3.05
N GLY A 152 -4.53 6.61 2.74
CA GLY A 152 -5.00 7.76 1.97
C GLY A 152 -5.74 8.77 2.83
N ILE A 153 -5.31 9.00 4.07
CA ILE A 153 -5.83 10.08 4.91
C ILE A 153 -4.71 10.58 5.81
N ASP A 154 -4.67 11.89 6.03
CA ASP A 154 -3.75 12.51 6.97
C ASP A 154 -4.50 12.90 8.26
N PHE A 155 -3.83 12.69 9.38
CA PHE A 155 -4.34 12.94 10.72
C PHE A 155 -3.16 13.10 11.68
N PRO A 156 -3.31 13.87 12.77
CA PRO A 156 -2.20 14.05 13.70
C PRO A 156 -1.90 12.76 14.48
N MET A 157 -0.63 12.36 14.54
CA MET A 157 -0.15 11.33 15.48
C MET A 157 0.78 12.00 16.48
N PHE A 158 0.60 11.67 17.76
CA PHE A 158 1.35 12.24 18.87
C PHE A 158 2.10 11.13 19.60
N GLN A 159 3.40 11.34 19.79
CA GLN A 159 4.22 10.45 20.60
C GLN A 159 4.10 10.79 22.07
N ASN A 160 3.78 9.80 22.89
CA ASN A 160 3.81 9.91 24.34
C ASN A 160 4.87 8.98 24.91
N SER A 161 5.88 9.55 25.57
CA SER A 161 7.04 8.81 26.09
C SER A 161 6.69 7.79 27.17
N THR A 162 5.53 7.93 27.81
CA THR A 162 5.12 7.14 28.98
C THR A 162 3.96 6.18 28.73
N ASP A 163 3.19 6.38 27.66
CA ASP A 163 2.00 5.59 27.38
C ASP A 163 1.68 5.60 25.88
N LEU A 164 2.04 4.50 25.21
CA LEU A 164 1.86 4.30 23.77
C LEU A 164 0.38 4.34 23.36
N ASP A 165 0.09 5.03 22.26
CA ASP A 165 -1.26 5.13 21.71
C ASP A 165 -1.45 4.17 20.54
N LEU A 166 -2.53 3.38 20.58
CA LEU A 166 -3.01 2.64 19.42
C LEU A 166 -3.99 3.53 18.65
N TYR A 167 -3.71 3.76 17.39
CA TYR A 167 -4.51 4.56 16.47
C TYR A 167 -5.38 3.63 15.63
N LEU A 168 -6.67 3.94 15.56
CA LEU A 168 -7.65 3.20 14.78
C LEU A 168 -8.31 4.16 13.80
N VAL A 169 -8.03 3.98 12.51
CA VAL A 169 -8.65 4.73 11.41
C VAL A 169 -9.85 3.93 10.92
N VAL A 170 -11.02 4.55 10.97
CA VAL A 170 -12.29 3.94 10.64
C VAL A 170 -12.99 4.76 9.55
N PHE A 171 -13.27 4.12 8.42
CA PHE A 171 -14.08 4.71 7.35
C PHE A 171 -15.53 4.29 7.45
N GLN A 172 -16.43 5.20 7.05
CA GLN A 172 -17.84 4.91 6.80
C GLN A 172 -18.57 4.29 8.02
N THR A 173 -18.09 4.57 9.23
CA THR A 173 -18.71 4.09 10.47
C THR A 173 -18.43 5.12 11.56
N ALA A 174 -19.45 5.49 12.34
CA ALA A 174 -19.30 6.36 13.49
C ALA A 174 -19.15 5.50 14.75
N ILE A 175 -18.00 5.59 15.43
CA ILE A 175 -17.71 4.74 16.59
C ILE A 175 -18.48 5.24 17.81
N THR A 176 -19.10 4.32 18.53
CA THR A 176 -19.90 4.62 19.73
C THR A 176 -19.33 3.99 20.99
N ALA A 177 -18.61 2.87 20.88
CA ALA A 177 -18.02 2.18 22.03
C ALA A 177 -16.85 1.30 21.60
N VAL A 178 -15.97 0.98 22.54
CA VAL A 178 -14.90 0.00 22.36
C VAL A 178 -14.87 -0.95 23.55
N TYR A 179 -14.71 -2.24 23.28
CA TYR A 179 -14.63 -3.29 24.27
C TYR A 179 -13.40 -4.15 24.03
N THR A 180 -12.78 -4.67 25.10
CA THR A 180 -11.71 -5.67 25.01
C THR A 180 -12.05 -6.92 25.80
N ARG A 181 -11.57 -8.07 25.30
CA ARG A 181 -11.56 -9.34 26.01
C ARG A 181 -10.38 -10.18 25.54
N GLY A 182 -9.38 -10.34 26.40
CA GLY A 182 -8.14 -11.03 26.02
C GLY A 182 -7.47 -10.29 24.86
N ASN A 183 -7.10 -11.01 23.81
CA ASN A 183 -6.47 -10.45 22.60
C ASN A 183 -7.48 -9.87 21.59
N GLN A 184 -8.77 -9.82 21.93
CA GLN A 184 -9.83 -9.38 21.03
C GLN A 184 -10.36 -8.00 21.45
N ILE A 185 -10.39 -7.06 20.51
CA ILE A 185 -10.90 -5.71 20.68
C ILE A 185 -12.03 -5.50 19.67
N VAL A 186 -13.18 -5.03 20.14
CA VAL A 186 -14.35 -4.76 19.30
C VAL A 186 -14.67 -3.27 19.35
N LEU A 187 -14.58 -2.61 18.21
CA LEU A 187 -15.12 -1.29 17.96
C LEU A 187 -16.59 -1.44 17.55
N VAL A 188 -17.49 -0.88 18.33
CA VAL A 188 -18.92 -0.82 17.99
C VAL A 188 -19.22 0.53 17.37
N GLY A 189 -19.84 0.53 16.21
CA GLY A 189 -20.23 1.76 15.54
C GLY A 189 -21.41 1.62 14.59
N ASN A 190 -22.00 2.75 14.25
CA ASN A 190 -23.12 2.84 13.33
C ASN A 190 -22.61 3.06 11.90
N PRO A 191 -22.90 2.16 10.94
CA PRO A 191 -22.51 2.34 9.54
C PRO A 191 -23.02 3.67 8.96
N LYS A 192 -22.21 4.28 8.10
CA LYS A 192 -22.48 5.52 7.38
C LYS A 192 -22.11 5.35 5.91
N ARG A 193 -22.65 6.20 5.05
CA ARG A 193 -22.30 6.21 3.62
C ARG A 193 -20.91 6.82 3.36
N TYR A 194 -20.59 7.84 4.15
CA TYR A 194 -19.36 8.63 4.09
C TYR A 194 -18.85 8.84 5.50
N GLY A 195 -17.63 9.36 5.59
CA GLY A 195 -17.01 9.78 6.83
C GLY A 195 -15.73 9.00 7.13
N ALA A 196 -14.86 9.67 7.88
CA ALA A 196 -13.66 9.10 8.45
C ALA A 196 -13.53 9.56 9.90
N GLU A 197 -13.19 8.63 10.76
CA GLU A 197 -12.94 8.87 12.17
C GLU A 197 -11.60 8.22 12.53
N VAL A 198 -10.76 8.94 13.28
CA VAL A 198 -9.57 8.37 13.89
C VAL A 198 -9.72 8.48 15.39
N ILE A 199 -9.72 7.33 16.04
CA ILE A 199 -9.75 7.24 17.50
C ILE A 199 -8.41 6.72 18.02
N THR A 200 -8.09 7.10 19.25
CA THR A 200 -6.96 6.54 19.97
C THR A 200 -7.40 5.81 21.23
N ILE A 201 -6.70 4.72 21.53
CA ILE A 201 -6.85 3.92 22.74
C ILE A 201 -5.49 3.81 23.42
N LYS A 202 -5.47 3.89 24.75
CA LYS A 202 -4.24 3.64 25.51
C LYS A 202 -3.88 2.17 25.45
N THR A 203 -2.65 1.88 25.06
CA THR A 203 -2.16 0.51 24.94
C THR A 203 -2.19 -0.23 26.28
N GLY A 204 -2.02 0.50 27.39
CA GLY A 204 -2.17 -0.02 28.76
C GLY A 204 -3.57 -0.56 29.10
N ASP A 205 -4.60 -0.10 28.39
CA ASP A 205 -5.99 -0.52 28.61
C ASP A 205 -6.35 -1.81 27.87
N LEU A 206 -5.56 -2.23 26.88
CA LEU A 206 -5.85 -3.39 26.03
C LEU A 206 -5.77 -4.71 26.79
N ARG A 207 -4.79 -4.83 27.71
CA ARG A 207 -4.56 -5.97 28.62
C ARG A 207 -4.76 -7.35 27.96
N PRO A 208 -3.99 -7.68 26.89
CA PRO A 208 -4.13 -8.96 26.21
C PRO A 208 -3.83 -10.13 27.12
N SER A 209 -4.50 -11.26 26.87
CA SER A 209 -4.28 -12.52 27.58
C SER A 209 -2.91 -13.14 27.26
N ASP A 210 -2.45 -12.98 26.02
CA ASP A 210 -1.13 -13.41 25.56
C ASP A 210 -0.48 -12.28 24.77
N ARG A 211 0.69 -11.82 25.20
CA ARG A 211 1.42 -10.72 24.55
C ARG A 211 2.18 -11.16 23.29
N ASN A 212 2.34 -12.47 23.07
CA ASN A 212 3.01 -13.01 21.89
C ASN A 212 2.03 -13.29 20.74
N GLN A 213 0.72 -13.25 21.01
CA GLN A 213 -0.32 -13.32 19.99
C GLN A 213 -0.67 -11.92 19.49
N LEU A 214 -1.15 -11.84 18.27
CA LEU A 214 -1.70 -10.63 17.69
C LEU A 214 -2.94 -10.19 18.47
N LEU A 215 -3.21 -8.90 18.38
CA LEU A 215 -4.50 -8.33 18.71
C LEU A 215 -5.42 -8.47 17.50
N LEU A 216 -6.60 -9.05 17.72
CA LEU A 216 -7.69 -9.04 16.75
C LEU A 216 -8.58 -7.84 17.05
N ILE A 217 -8.57 -6.88 16.12
CA ILE A 217 -9.35 -5.66 16.24
C ILE A 217 -10.48 -5.73 15.21
N GLN A 218 -11.72 -5.78 15.68
CA GLN A 218 -12.91 -5.96 14.85
C GLN A 218 -13.78 -4.72 14.88
N LEU A 219 -14.24 -4.29 13.71
CA LEU A 219 -15.27 -3.27 13.57
C LEU A 219 -16.62 -3.96 13.42
N ALA A 220 -17.59 -3.61 14.26
CA ALA A 220 -18.88 -4.27 14.30
C ALA A 220 -20.07 -3.30 14.45
N THR A 221 -21.24 -3.75 14.01
CA THR A 221 -22.52 -3.10 14.32
C THR A 221 -22.88 -3.27 15.80
N PRO A 222 -23.82 -2.46 16.34
CA PRO A 222 -24.33 -2.67 17.70
C PRO A 222 -24.95 -4.05 17.96
N ASN A 223 -25.39 -4.74 16.90
CA ASN A 223 -25.94 -6.09 17.00
C ASN A 223 -24.86 -7.19 17.01
N GLY A 224 -23.60 -6.81 16.77
CA GLY A 224 -22.45 -7.72 16.75
C GLY A 224 -22.14 -8.33 15.39
N ASP A 225 -22.67 -7.77 14.30
CA ASP A 225 -22.29 -8.16 12.93
C ASP A 225 -20.95 -7.51 12.58
N GLU A 226 -19.97 -8.31 12.14
CA GLU A 226 -18.66 -7.80 11.73
C GLU A 226 -18.76 -7.04 10.40
N LEU A 227 -18.11 -5.88 10.35
CA LEU A 227 -17.99 -5.04 9.17
C LEU A 227 -16.59 -5.11 8.56
N ASP A 228 -15.57 -5.26 9.40
CA ASP A 228 -14.17 -5.41 9.01
C ASP A 228 -13.32 -5.85 10.21
N TYR A 229 -12.07 -6.24 9.96
CA TYR A 229 -11.09 -6.53 11.01
C TYR A 229 -9.68 -6.10 10.63
N SER A 230 -8.82 -5.98 11.64
CA SER A 230 -7.40 -5.69 11.51
C SER A 230 -6.62 -6.49 12.54
N LEU A 231 -5.43 -6.96 12.16
CA LEU A 231 -4.51 -7.67 13.03
C LEU A 231 -3.26 -6.83 13.24
N ILE A 232 -2.81 -6.72 14.49
CA ILE A 232 -1.61 -5.97 14.85
C ILE A 232 -0.89 -6.64 16.02
N ASN A 233 0.44 -6.56 16.05
CA ASN A 233 1.21 -7.00 17.22
C ASN A 233 0.82 -6.20 18.46
N TYR A 234 0.87 -6.84 19.63
CA TYR A 234 0.81 -6.09 20.88
C TYR A 234 2.16 -5.43 21.14
N GLU A 235 2.14 -4.10 21.29
CA GLU A 235 3.30 -3.35 21.77
C GLU A 235 3.07 -2.97 23.24
N PRO A 236 4.10 -2.94 24.09
CA PRO A 236 3.92 -2.56 25.48
C PRO A 236 3.76 -1.03 25.62
N PRO A 237 2.98 -0.54 26.61
CA PRO A 237 2.73 0.89 26.78
C PRO A 237 3.99 1.72 27.07
N ASP A 238 5.04 1.11 27.61
CA ASP A 238 6.31 1.74 27.95
C ASP A 238 7.36 1.66 26.82
N PHE A 239 6.93 1.35 25.58
CA PHE A 239 7.78 1.21 24.40
C PHE A 239 8.80 2.36 24.27
N TRP A 240 8.34 3.61 24.26
CA TRP A 240 9.19 4.79 24.09
C TRP A 240 10.20 4.97 25.23
N SER A 241 9.73 4.83 26.46
CA SER A 241 10.59 4.88 27.65
C SER A 241 11.72 3.84 27.59
N ASN A 242 11.43 2.63 27.10
CA ASN A 242 12.43 1.58 26.96
C ASN A 242 13.41 1.85 25.81
N GLN A 243 12.94 2.45 24.71
CA GLN A 243 13.79 2.85 23.60
C GLN A 243 14.77 3.97 24.00
N GLU A 244 14.32 4.97 24.76
CA GLU A 244 15.19 6.02 25.28
C GLU A 244 16.28 5.49 26.21
N LYS A 245 15.91 4.59 27.14
CA LYS A 245 16.89 3.93 28.03
C LYS A 245 17.94 3.16 27.23
N THR A 246 17.53 2.48 26.17
CA THR A 246 18.44 1.71 25.30
C THR A 246 19.40 2.62 24.53
N ARG A 247 18.91 3.76 24.03
CA ARG A 247 19.76 4.75 23.34
C ARG A 247 20.79 5.38 24.27
N LYS A 248 20.44 5.64 25.53
CA LYS A 248 21.36 6.20 26.54
C LYS A 248 22.45 5.23 27.00
N LYS A 249 22.29 3.93 26.75
CA LYS A 249 23.27 2.88 27.11
C LYS A 249 24.29 2.58 26.00
N LYS A 250 24.07 3.12 24.79
CA LYS A 250 25.00 3.02 23.67
C LYS A 250 25.82 4.29 23.57
#